data_AF-A0A7Y2ULS7-F1
#
_entry.id   AF-A0A7Y2ULS7-F1
#
_cell.length_a   1.000
_cell.length_b   1.000
_cell.length_c   1.000
_cell.angle_alpha   90.00
_cell.angle_beta   90.00
_cell.angle_gamma   90.00
#
_symmetry.space_group_name_H-M   'P 1'
#
loop_
_entity.id
_entity.type
_entity.pdbx_description
1 polymer ?
#
loop_
_entity_poly.entity_id
_entity_poly.type
_entity_poly.pdbx_seq_one_letter_code
_entity_poly.pdbx_strand_id
1 'polypeptide(L)'
;MLCSSVWASPRTGVLPEGTCTSDFNLWAHSSQCSCTQGSTYDPRAGLCLDDADVEEITILGHITAGMAANGGETTGFKITSKKGDIYDLIFEVADQEKLRTLDKMRFEVSGELIIIEGVERKRRTAIIAETLKVFE
;
A
#
# COMPACT_ATOMS: atom_id res chain seq x y z
N MET A 1 -10.60 31.82 -18.65
CA MET A 1 -10.90 30.99 -17.47
C MET A 1 -10.25 29.64 -17.72
N LEU A 2 -9.04 29.44 -17.18
CA LEU A 2 -8.28 28.21 -17.38
C LEU A 2 -8.73 27.19 -16.32
N CYS A 3 -9.25 26.05 -16.75
CA CYS A 3 -9.46 24.88 -15.91
C CYS A 3 -8.09 24.34 -15.47
N SER A 4 -7.68 24.64 -14.24
CA SER A 4 -6.60 23.91 -13.58
C SER A 4 -7.19 22.62 -13.04
N SER A 5 -7.26 21.58 -13.86
CA SER A 5 -7.33 20.23 -13.33
C SER A 5 -5.98 19.95 -12.68
N VAL A 6 -5.89 20.14 -11.36
CA VAL A 6 -4.80 19.62 -10.54
C VAL A 6 -4.91 18.11 -10.65
N TRP A 7 -4.12 17.52 -11.55
CA TRP A 7 -3.93 16.07 -11.57
C TRP A 7 -2.99 15.79 -10.41
N ALA A 8 -3.53 15.75 -9.19
CA ALA A 8 -2.82 15.14 -8.09
C ALA A 8 -2.45 13.72 -8.57
N SER A 9 -1.15 13.44 -8.59
CA SER A 9 -0.65 12.11 -8.91
C SER A 9 -0.37 11.43 -7.58
N PRO A 10 -0.73 10.15 -7.41
CA PRO A 10 -0.48 9.45 -6.17
C PRO A 10 1.01 9.46 -5.84
N ARG A 11 1.35 9.48 -4.56
CA ARG A 11 2.74 9.40 -4.10
C ARG A 11 3.41 8.14 -4.63
N THR A 12 4.69 8.27 -4.98
CA THR A 12 5.49 7.14 -5.48
C THR A 12 6.42 6.64 -4.39
N GLY A 13 6.39 5.33 -4.14
CA GLY A 13 7.19 4.62 -3.16
C GLY A 13 8.25 3.73 -3.80
N VAL A 14 9.47 3.83 -3.28
CA VAL A 14 10.61 2.95 -3.62
C VAL A 14 11.16 2.26 -2.37
N LEU A 15 11.86 1.15 -2.54
CA LEU A 15 12.55 0.50 -1.42
C LEU A 15 13.64 1.43 -0.84
N PRO A 16 13.82 1.44 0.49
CA PRO A 16 14.92 2.17 1.11
C PRO A 16 16.27 1.56 0.71
N GLU A 17 17.18 2.38 0.20
CA GLU A 17 18.54 1.95 -0.20
C GLU A 17 19.58 2.08 0.93
N GLY A 18 19.22 2.70 2.06
CA GLY A 18 20.16 2.99 3.14
C GLY A 18 20.01 2.09 4.38
N THR A 19 20.40 2.61 5.54
CA THR A 19 20.33 1.85 6.80
C THR A 19 18.90 1.81 7.33
N CYS A 20 18.44 0.60 7.62
CA CYS A 20 17.18 0.35 8.33
C CYS A 20 17.45 -0.17 9.73
N THR A 21 16.55 0.14 10.66
CA THR A 21 16.53 -0.52 11.97
C THR A 21 16.11 -1.97 11.84
N SER A 22 16.59 -2.83 12.74
CA SER A 22 16.33 -4.27 12.71
C SER A 22 15.05 -4.70 13.42
N ASP A 23 14.33 -3.77 14.05
CA ASP A 23 13.05 -4.02 14.71
C ASP A 23 11.91 -4.00 13.69
N PHE A 24 10.78 -4.63 14.04
CA PHE A 24 9.60 -4.69 13.18
C PHE A 24 8.43 -3.97 13.85
N ASN A 25 7.77 -3.12 13.07
CA ASN A 25 6.59 -2.36 13.48
C ASN A 25 5.29 -3.18 13.25
N LEU A 26 4.13 -2.54 13.45
CA LEU A 26 2.81 -3.17 13.33
C LEU A 26 2.45 -3.63 11.90
N TRP A 27 3.16 -3.13 10.89
CA TRP A 27 3.04 -3.53 9.48
C TRP A 27 4.10 -4.55 9.05
N ALA A 28 4.90 -5.06 10.00
CA ALA A 28 6.05 -5.95 9.74
C ALA A 28 7.14 -5.32 8.87
N HIS A 29 7.28 -3.98 8.90
CA HIS A 29 8.39 -3.25 8.30
C HIS A 29 9.34 -2.74 9.38
N SER A 30 10.56 -2.36 8.98
CA SER A 30 11.47 -1.64 9.88
C SER A 30 10.80 -0.39 10.43
N SER A 31 11.03 -0.05 11.71
CA SER A 31 10.44 1.17 12.25
C SER A 31 11.03 2.43 11.64
N GLN A 32 12.29 2.39 11.22
CA GLN A 32 12.97 3.51 10.58
C GLN A 32 13.92 3.00 9.48
N CYS A 33 13.95 3.71 8.36
CA CYS A 33 14.95 3.55 7.32
C CYS A 33 15.39 4.92 6.80
N SER A 34 16.63 5.02 6.32
CA SER A 34 17.09 6.19 5.58
C SER A 34 16.71 6.10 4.11
N CYS A 35 16.19 7.22 3.58
CA CYS A 35 15.83 7.38 2.19
C CYS A 35 16.81 8.29 1.43
N THR A 36 16.77 8.25 0.10
CA THR A 36 17.49 9.20 -0.76
C THR A 36 16.84 10.59 -0.68
N GLN A 37 17.57 11.63 -1.10
CA GLN A 37 17.07 13.01 -1.04
C GLN A 37 15.75 13.17 -1.81
N GLY A 38 14.79 13.87 -1.21
CA GLY A 38 13.47 14.14 -1.82
C GLY A 38 12.42 13.05 -1.57
N SER A 39 12.68 12.12 -0.64
CA SER A 39 11.70 11.15 -0.18
C SER A 39 11.79 10.94 1.32
N THR A 40 10.66 10.55 1.93
CA THR A 40 10.53 10.31 3.36
C THR A 40 10.07 8.88 3.60
N TYR A 41 10.66 8.21 4.60
CA TYR A 41 10.27 6.86 4.94
C TYR A 41 8.88 6.82 5.56
N ASP A 42 7.97 6.05 4.95
CA ASP A 42 6.67 5.72 5.52
C ASP A 42 6.75 4.33 6.16
N PRO A 43 6.71 4.22 7.51
CA PRO A 43 6.83 2.95 8.19
C PRO A 43 5.61 2.03 7.97
N ARG A 44 4.45 2.56 7.57
CA ARG A 44 3.26 1.76 7.27
C ARG A 44 3.47 0.98 5.98
N ALA A 45 4.08 1.61 4.97
CA ALA A 45 4.35 1.02 3.67
C ALA A 45 5.69 0.29 3.60
N GLY A 46 6.63 0.60 4.49
CA GLY A 46 8.00 0.10 4.39
C GLY A 46 8.76 0.68 3.20
N LEU A 47 8.34 1.86 2.71
CA LEU A 47 8.84 2.48 1.48
C LEU A 47 9.26 3.93 1.74
N CYS A 48 10.16 4.42 0.90
CA CYS A 48 10.47 5.83 0.78
C CYS A 48 9.48 6.47 -0.20
N LEU A 49 8.59 7.32 0.31
CA LEU A 49 7.58 8.01 -0.49
C LEU A 49 8.08 9.41 -0.88
N ASP A 50 7.80 9.83 -2.11
CA ASP A 50 8.03 11.21 -2.55
C ASP A 50 7.12 12.23 -1.83
N ASP A 51 7.41 13.52 -2.02
CA ASP A 51 6.67 14.63 -1.41
C ASP A 51 5.42 15.04 -2.23
N ALA A 52 4.89 14.15 -3.07
CA ALA A 52 3.64 14.42 -3.80
C ALA A 52 2.42 14.47 -2.84
N ASP A 53 1.30 14.98 -3.33
CA ASP A 53 0.08 15.07 -2.53
C ASP A 53 -0.47 13.68 -2.19
N VAL A 54 -1.00 13.54 -0.97
CA VAL A 54 -1.70 12.34 -0.52
C VAL A 54 -3.02 12.23 -1.28
N GLU A 55 -3.19 11.13 -2.03
CA GLU A 55 -4.45 10.81 -2.70
C GLU A 55 -5.18 9.73 -1.89
N GLU A 56 -6.39 10.02 -1.43
CA GLU A 56 -7.23 9.03 -0.74
C GLU A 56 -8.18 8.32 -1.71
N ILE A 57 -8.38 7.02 -1.49
CA ILE A 57 -9.31 6.22 -2.27
C ILE A 57 -10.15 5.29 -1.38
N THR A 58 -11.37 5.02 -1.80
CA THR A 58 -12.24 3.98 -1.24
C THR A 58 -12.64 2.99 -2.32
N ILE A 59 -12.33 1.71 -2.10
CA ILE A 59 -12.59 0.62 -3.04
C ILE A 59 -13.47 -0.45 -2.39
N LEU A 60 -14.50 -0.87 -3.13
CA LEU A 60 -15.33 -2.03 -2.81
C LEU A 60 -14.92 -3.22 -3.69
N GLY A 61 -14.52 -4.32 -3.07
CA GLY A 61 -13.96 -5.46 -3.81
C GLY A 61 -13.84 -6.74 -3.00
N HIS A 62 -13.31 -7.77 -3.66
CA HIS A 62 -12.90 -9.00 -2.99
C HIS A 62 -11.41 -8.92 -2.66
N ILE A 63 -11.06 -9.31 -1.45
CA ILE A 63 -9.67 -9.42 -1.03
C ILE A 63 -9.19 -10.84 -1.31
N THR A 64 -8.04 -10.96 -1.95
CA THR A 64 -7.37 -12.23 -2.20
C THR A 64 -6.00 -12.22 -1.53
N ALA A 65 -5.69 -13.26 -0.77
CA ALA A 65 -4.34 -13.53 -0.30
C ALA A 65 -3.53 -14.18 -1.43
N GLY A 66 -2.47 -13.51 -1.87
CA GLY A 66 -1.47 -14.02 -2.79
C GLY A 66 -0.15 -14.31 -2.08
N MET A 67 0.87 -14.68 -2.84
CA MET A 67 2.23 -14.80 -2.33
C MET A 67 2.79 -13.41 -2.05
N ALA A 68 3.23 -13.14 -0.81
CA ALA A 68 4.03 -11.96 -0.49
C ALA A 68 5.29 -11.92 -1.37
N ALA A 69 5.70 -10.73 -1.80
CA ALA A 69 6.95 -10.60 -2.54
C ALA A 69 8.13 -10.88 -1.59
N ASN A 70 9.00 -11.82 -1.98
CA ASN A 70 10.30 -11.99 -1.35
C ASN A 70 11.07 -10.67 -1.54
N GLY A 71 11.26 -9.90 -0.47
CA GLY A 71 11.81 -8.54 -0.54
C GLY A 71 11.02 -7.49 0.25
N GLY A 72 9.86 -7.84 0.82
CA GLY A 72 9.12 -6.96 1.74
C GLY A 72 8.32 -5.84 1.06
N GLU A 73 8.29 -5.81 -0.28
CA GLU A 73 7.58 -4.79 -1.05
C GLU A 73 6.05 -4.90 -0.97
N THR A 74 5.52 -6.07 -0.62
CA THR A 74 4.07 -6.28 -0.50
C THR A 74 3.72 -7.19 0.66
N THR A 75 2.55 -6.97 1.23
CA THR A 75 1.93 -7.84 2.24
C THR A 75 1.43 -9.17 1.65
N GLY A 76 1.35 -9.26 0.33
CA GLY A 76 0.75 -10.39 -0.38
C GLY A 76 -0.77 -10.30 -0.55
N PHE A 77 -1.45 -9.28 0.00
CA PHE A 77 -2.89 -9.12 -0.16
C PHE A 77 -3.23 -8.15 -1.30
N LYS A 78 -4.30 -8.47 -2.03
CA LYS A 78 -4.81 -7.66 -3.14
C LYS A 78 -6.31 -7.47 -3.03
N ILE A 79 -6.82 -6.32 -3.45
CA ILE A 79 -8.26 -6.10 -3.68
C ILE A 79 -8.54 -5.93 -5.17
N THR A 80 -9.59 -6.59 -5.66
CA THR A 80 -10.07 -6.42 -7.03
C THR A 80 -11.38 -5.63 -7.02
N SER A 81 -11.39 -4.47 -7.69
CA SER A 81 -12.55 -3.60 -7.85
C SER A 81 -13.62 -4.24 -8.73
N LYS A 82 -14.86 -3.75 -8.67
CA LYS A 82 -15.93 -4.18 -9.61
C LYS A 82 -15.58 -3.97 -11.09
N LYS A 83 -14.69 -3.02 -11.39
CA LYS A 83 -14.24 -2.71 -12.76
C LYS A 83 -13.06 -3.59 -13.21
N GLY A 84 -12.51 -4.40 -12.31
CA GLY A 84 -11.37 -5.26 -12.57
C GLY A 84 -10.01 -4.65 -12.22
N ASP A 85 -9.98 -3.44 -11.65
CA ASP A 85 -8.75 -2.82 -11.17
C ASP A 85 -8.20 -3.60 -9.96
N ILE A 86 -6.89 -3.81 -9.90
CA ILE A 86 -6.23 -4.58 -8.85
C ILE A 86 -5.28 -3.67 -8.09
N TYR A 87 -5.42 -3.66 -6.76
CA TYR A 87 -4.56 -2.89 -5.87
C TYR A 87 -3.89 -3.82 -4.87
N ASP A 88 -2.59 -3.64 -4.66
CA ASP A 88 -1.91 -4.21 -3.49
C ASP A 88 -2.44 -3.52 -2.24
N LEU A 89 -2.57 -4.26 -1.15
CA LEU A 89 -3.05 -3.72 0.11
C LEU A 89 -1.93 -3.72 1.15
N ILE A 90 -1.78 -2.63 1.88
CA ILE A 90 -0.84 -2.47 2.97
C ILE A 90 -1.64 -2.19 4.23
N PHE A 91 -1.55 -3.06 5.23
CA PHE A 91 -2.27 -2.94 6.50
C PHE A 91 -1.53 -3.71 7.59
N GLU A 92 -1.94 -3.48 8.84
CA GLU A 92 -1.31 -4.07 10.02
C GLU A 92 -1.36 -5.60 9.99
N VAL A 93 -0.36 -6.24 10.60
CA VAL A 93 -0.27 -7.71 10.72
C VAL A 93 -1.52 -8.30 11.37
N ALA A 94 -2.12 -7.59 12.33
CA ALA A 94 -3.35 -8.02 13.02
C ALA A 94 -4.53 -8.19 12.06
N ASP A 95 -4.63 -7.37 11.01
CA ASP A 95 -5.70 -7.46 10.02
C ASP A 95 -5.43 -8.54 8.95
N GLN A 96 -4.16 -8.90 8.72
CA GLN A 96 -3.77 -10.02 7.85
C GLN A 96 -4.30 -11.34 8.37
N GLU A 97 -4.19 -11.56 9.68
CA GLU A 97 -4.71 -12.76 10.33
C GLU A 97 -6.23 -12.83 10.25
N LYS A 98 -6.93 -11.70 10.44
CA LYS A 98 -8.39 -11.65 10.27
C LYS A 98 -8.78 -12.00 8.84
N LEU A 99 -8.14 -11.40 7.85
CA LEU A 99 -8.50 -11.59 6.44
C LEU A 99 -8.31 -13.02 5.94
N ARG A 100 -7.33 -13.77 6.48
CA ARG A 100 -7.18 -15.21 6.19
C ARG A 100 -8.41 -16.04 6.60
N THR A 101 -9.18 -15.59 7.59
CA THR A 101 -10.36 -16.30 8.09
C THR A 101 -11.67 -15.91 7.39
N LEU A 102 -11.66 -14.83 6.60
CA LEU A 102 -12.85 -14.21 6.00
C LEU A 102 -12.95 -14.48 4.49
N ASP A 103 -12.65 -15.73 4.08
CA ASP A 103 -12.70 -16.15 2.68
C ASP A 103 -14.08 -15.85 2.06
N LYS A 104 -14.07 -15.28 0.85
CA LYS A 104 -15.25 -14.92 0.02
C LYS A 104 -16.07 -13.71 0.46
N MET A 105 -15.67 -12.95 1.48
CA MET A 105 -16.36 -11.70 1.81
C MET A 105 -15.94 -10.53 0.93
N ARG A 106 -16.85 -9.55 0.80
CA ARG A 106 -16.56 -8.28 0.16
C ARG A 106 -16.11 -7.29 1.22
N PHE A 107 -15.17 -6.44 0.84
CA PHE A 107 -14.63 -5.43 1.73
C PHE A 107 -14.77 -4.06 1.09
N GLU A 108 -15.07 -3.09 1.93
CA GLU A 108 -14.79 -1.69 1.70
C GLU A 108 -13.42 -1.38 2.31
N VAL A 109 -12.47 -0.99 1.48
CA VAL A 109 -11.14 -0.55 1.90
C VAL A 109 -11.02 0.93 1.60
N SER A 110 -10.66 1.72 2.60
CA SER A 110 -10.28 3.12 2.39
C SER A 110 -8.86 3.37 2.88
N GLY A 111 -8.16 4.28 2.22
CA GLY A 111 -6.86 4.73 2.65
C GLY A 111 -6.14 5.46 1.54
N GLU A 112 -4.83 5.55 1.69
CA GLU A 112 -3.98 6.30 0.78
C GLU A 112 -3.59 5.46 -0.44
N LEU A 113 -3.80 6.01 -1.64
CA LEU A 113 -3.34 5.47 -2.90
C LEU A 113 -1.88 5.84 -3.15
N ILE A 114 -1.05 4.84 -3.37
CA ILE A 114 0.36 5.02 -3.74
C ILE A 114 0.71 4.19 -4.97
N ILE A 115 1.82 4.55 -5.60
CA ILE A 115 2.44 3.79 -6.67
C ILE A 115 3.74 3.20 -6.14
N ILE A 116 3.93 1.90 -6.28
CA ILE A 116 5.18 1.23 -5.91
C ILE A 116 6.01 1.00 -7.16
N GLU A 117 7.22 1.55 -7.18
CA GLU A 117 8.22 1.28 -8.20
C GLU A 117 9.21 0.22 -7.68
N GLY A 118 9.15 -0.97 -8.27
CA GLY A 118 10.05 -2.08 -7.96
C GLY A 118 11.08 -2.30 -9.07
N VAL A 119 12.25 -2.82 -8.69
CA VAL A 119 13.33 -3.15 -9.64
C VAL A 119 12.99 -4.43 -10.44
N GLU A 120 12.37 -5.43 -9.79
CA GLU A 120 12.03 -6.72 -10.42
C GLU A 120 10.59 -6.81 -10.91
N ARG A 121 9.64 -6.20 -10.19
CA ARG A 121 8.23 -6.11 -10.58
C ARG A 121 7.92 -4.70 -11.03
N LYS A 122 7.45 -4.56 -12.28
CA LYS A 122 6.97 -3.31 -12.90
C LYS A 122 6.07 -2.51 -11.94
N ARG A 123 5.94 -1.20 -12.19
CA ARG A 123 5.04 -0.23 -11.50
C ARG A 123 3.71 -0.85 -11.08
N ARG A 124 3.38 -0.77 -9.79
CA ARG A 124 2.15 -1.29 -9.16
C ARG A 124 1.41 -0.19 -8.44
N THR A 125 0.12 -0.39 -8.26
CA THR A 125 -0.72 0.50 -7.46
C THR A 125 -1.06 -0.20 -6.15
N ALA A 126 -0.88 0.51 -5.03
CA ALA A 126 -1.16 -0.01 -3.70
C ALA A 126 -2.00 0.96 -2.88
N ILE A 127 -2.68 0.43 -1.87
CA ILE A 127 -3.46 1.21 -0.90
C ILE A 127 -2.86 0.97 0.48
N ILE A 128 -2.35 2.02 1.13
CA ILE A 128 -2.07 2.01 2.57
C ILE A 128 -3.43 2.11 3.27
N ALA A 129 -3.99 0.97 3.62
CA ALA A 129 -5.34 0.85 4.14
C ALA A 129 -5.42 1.39 5.57
N GLU A 130 -6.32 2.34 5.76
CA GLU A 130 -6.62 2.94 7.06
C GLU A 130 -7.91 2.36 7.65
N THR A 131 -8.87 2.02 6.79
CA THR A 131 -10.09 1.34 7.21
C THR A 131 -10.38 0.13 6.35
N LEU A 132 -10.84 -0.94 7.02
CA LEU A 132 -11.26 -2.19 6.43
C LEU A 132 -12.61 -2.57 7.03
N LYS A 133 -13.66 -2.56 6.21
CA LYS A 133 -15.02 -2.94 6.64
C LYS A 133 -15.52 -4.10 5.83
N VAL A 134 -16.11 -5.08 6.50
CA VAL A 134 -16.86 -6.14 5.83
C VAL A 134 -18.13 -5.53 5.25
N PHE A 135 -18.39 -5.78 3.97
CA PHE A 135 -19.59 -5.37 3.28
C PHE A 135 -20.47 -6.61 3.07
N GLU A 136 -21.55 -6.71 3.84
CA GLU A 136 -22.54 -7.79 3.78
C GLU A 136 -23.43 -7.73 2.53
#